data_AF-T2MCS4-F1
#
_entry.id   AF-T2MCS4-F1
#
_cell.length_a   1.000
_cell.length_b   1.000
_cell.length_c   1.000
_cell.angle_alpha   90.00
_cell.angle_beta   90.00
_cell.angle_gamma   90.00
#
_symmetry.space_group_name_H-M   'P 1'
#
loop_
_entity.id
_entity.type
_entity.pdbx_description
1 polymer ?
#
loop_
_entity_poly.entity_id
_entity_poly.type
_entity_poly.pdbx_seq_one_letter_code
_entity_poly.pdbx_strand_id
1 'polypeptide(L)'
;MSLLENISSLSLQEIEAIHSRLLDSANELDEERHKIPLLKSLFSNVAPTLYFMLDQEKEVCDFLKWKFCKITPKVVRDCVKRTGFKMTKKNPNWLGLWGKHMKSIEFRTICIFQKVNHFPGTFQIGRKDKLWKNFSRFQTIHGEKNFNFMPQTFILPNDLCLLRRQWRERKRKWIVKPPASARGKGIKIISSWEELPKKQFLVVQRYIINPYLINGCKFDLRVYVYVSCFDPLRVYIFNDGLVRFATRKYSARTATLSDKYIHLTNYSVNKQNKKVYKQPGMENNNLSHKCGEYLVNSQARRNTKSRYNCHELFGFDIILDSNLKPWLLEVNISPSLQANSSTDLNIKSQLVKDLLNIAGFRLPKFLLPFEISYFGDDFNCSKYFIPNQSLKNAKNLLLKSLSPDDIKILIEAEDELSRSGCFERIFPSTSSKPYLNFFKSCRHYNLLLDKWTQLYMRDTFQPLAGIRLLKSLTDIQV
;
A
#
# COMPACT_ATOMS: atom_id res chain seq x y z
N MET A 1 -17.41 31.78 5.72
CA MET A 1 -16.84 32.70 4.71
C MET A 1 -15.40 32.41 4.28
N SER A 2 -14.67 31.40 4.78
CA SER A 2 -13.25 31.17 4.36
C SER A 2 -12.87 29.73 3.95
N LEU A 3 -13.82 28.93 3.45
CA LEU A 3 -13.52 27.72 2.67
C LEU A 3 -13.54 27.97 1.15
N LEU A 4 -14.18 29.07 0.73
CA LEU A 4 -14.26 29.53 -0.67
C LEU A 4 -13.06 30.38 -1.10
N GLU A 5 -12.36 31.03 -0.18
CA GLU A 5 -11.26 31.98 -0.50
C GLU A 5 -9.98 31.32 -1.05
N ASN A 6 -9.88 30.00 -1.08
CA ASN A 6 -8.80 29.28 -1.78
C ASN A 6 -9.24 28.63 -3.10
N ILE A 7 -10.46 28.89 -3.57
CA ILE A 7 -10.99 28.40 -4.85
C ILE A 7 -11.02 29.58 -5.84
N SER A 8 -9.86 30.15 -6.16
CA SER A 8 -9.74 31.31 -7.06
C SER A 8 -9.18 30.94 -8.44
N SER A 9 -9.85 30.03 -9.17
CA SER A 9 -9.48 29.78 -10.56
C SER A 9 -10.62 29.37 -11.51
N LEU A 10 -11.86 29.32 -11.06
CA LEU A 10 -13.00 28.97 -11.90
C LEU A 10 -14.09 30.02 -11.70
N SER A 11 -14.67 30.53 -12.78
CA SER A 11 -15.80 31.46 -12.71
C SER A 11 -17.07 30.73 -12.29
N LEU A 12 -18.05 31.45 -11.74
CA LEU A 12 -19.38 30.91 -11.42
C LEU A 12 -20.05 30.26 -12.65
N GLN A 13 -19.90 30.88 -13.83
CA GLN A 13 -20.40 30.33 -15.10
C GLN A 13 -19.74 29.00 -15.49
N GLU A 14 -18.43 28.84 -15.22
CA GLU A 14 -17.75 27.57 -15.44
C GLU A 14 -18.27 26.49 -14.49
N ILE A 15 -18.52 26.83 -13.22
CA ILE A 15 -19.07 25.91 -12.22
C ILE A 15 -20.49 25.47 -12.61
N GLU A 16 -21.36 26.40 -13.02
CA GLU A 16 -22.73 26.11 -13.47
C GLU A 16 -22.76 25.24 -14.73
N ALA A 17 -21.87 25.49 -15.70
CA ALA A 17 -21.75 24.66 -16.89
C ALA A 17 -21.28 23.23 -16.57
N ILE A 18 -20.46 23.05 -15.54
CA ILE A 18 -20.03 21.72 -15.08
C ILE A 18 -21.17 21.02 -14.35
N HIS A 19 -21.90 21.73 -13.51
CA HIS A 19 -23.06 21.20 -12.79
C HIS A 19 -24.13 20.71 -13.75
N SER A 20 -24.49 21.50 -14.78
CA SER A 20 -25.42 21.08 -15.84
C SER A 20 -24.93 19.81 -16.54
N ARG A 21 -23.66 19.75 -16.97
CA ARG A 21 -23.09 18.54 -17.61
C ARG A 21 -23.07 17.31 -16.71
N LEU A 22 -22.94 17.47 -15.40
CA LEU A 22 -22.97 16.36 -14.45
C LEU A 22 -24.41 15.93 -14.09
N LEU A 23 -25.36 16.86 -14.04
CA LEU A 23 -26.80 16.58 -13.88
C LEU A 23 -27.35 15.81 -15.07
N ASP A 24 -27.05 16.26 -16.29
CA ASP A 24 -27.46 15.59 -17.53
C ASP A 24 -26.90 14.16 -17.58
N SER A 25 -25.67 13.95 -17.06
CA SER A 25 -25.07 12.61 -16.96
C SER A 25 -25.66 11.71 -15.88
N ALA A 26 -26.42 12.27 -14.92
CA ALA A 26 -26.99 11.52 -13.80
C ALA A 26 -28.42 11.03 -14.05
N ASN A 27 -29.17 11.71 -14.94
CA ASN A 27 -30.61 11.51 -15.13
C ASN A 27 -31.00 10.63 -16.34
N GLU A 28 -30.07 10.27 -17.23
CA GLU A 28 -30.38 9.44 -18.41
C GLU A 28 -29.75 8.05 -18.34
N LEU A 29 -30.58 7.03 -18.61
CA LEU A 29 -30.27 5.60 -18.62
C LEU A 29 -29.69 5.12 -19.97
N ASP A 30 -29.07 6.01 -20.77
CA ASP A 30 -28.71 5.70 -22.16
C ASP A 30 -27.24 5.33 -22.38
N GLU A 31 -27.04 4.38 -23.30
CA GLU A 31 -25.79 3.67 -23.62
C GLU A 31 -24.72 4.53 -24.34
N GLU A 32 -24.87 5.87 -24.41
CA GLU A 32 -23.93 6.76 -25.10
C GLU A 32 -22.98 7.53 -24.15
N ARG A 33 -21.78 6.95 -23.97
CA ARG A 33 -20.47 7.63 -23.77
C ARG A 33 -20.46 8.94 -22.96
N HIS A 34 -20.50 8.83 -21.63
CA HIS A 34 -20.08 9.93 -20.74
C HIS A 34 -18.62 10.38 -20.96
N LYS A 35 -18.38 11.70 -20.87
CA LYS A 35 -17.04 12.33 -20.96
C LYS A 35 -16.15 12.07 -19.74
N ILE A 36 -16.73 11.97 -18.54
CA ILE A 36 -15.99 11.70 -17.30
C ILE A 36 -16.29 10.26 -16.85
N PRO A 37 -15.29 9.38 -16.71
CA PRO A 37 -15.52 8.02 -16.26
C PRO A 37 -15.76 8.01 -14.75
N LEU A 38 -17.02 7.88 -14.33
CA LEU A 38 -17.44 7.78 -12.93
C LEU A 38 -17.88 6.35 -12.59
N LEU A 39 -17.53 5.91 -11.39
CA LEU A 39 -18.03 4.71 -10.76
C LEU A 39 -19.00 5.10 -9.64
N LYS A 40 -20.27 4.70 -9.79
CA LYS A 40 -21.31 4.91 -8.78
C LYS A 40 -20.93 4.15 -7.49
N SER A 41 -21.20 4.78 -6.34
CA SER A 41 -21.03 4.10 -5.06
C SER A 41 -22.07 2.99 -4.88
N LEU A 42 -21.76 2.02 -4.03
CA LEU A 42 -22.77 1.08 -3.55
C LEU A 42 -23.93 1.75 -2.81
N PHE A 43 -23.75 2.98 -2.30
CA PHE A 43 -24.72 3.70 -1.49
C PHE A 43 -25.14 5.01 -2.18
N SER A 44 -26.44 5.26 -2.25
CA SER A 44 -27.06 6.41 -2.94
C SER A 44 -26.52 7.77 -2.49
N ASN A 45 -26.27 7.93 -1.18
CA ASN A 45 -25.86 9.19 -0.56
C ASN A 45 -24.33 9.43 -0.56
N VAL A 46 -23.56 8.56 -1.24
CA VAL A 46 -22.10 8.63 -1.31
C VAL A 46 -21.68 9.10 -2.70
N ALA A 47 -20.81 10.12 -2.75
CA ALA A 47 -20.29 10.65 -4.01
C ALA A 47 -19.58 9.56 -4.84
N PRO A 48 -19.79 9.55 -6.18
CA PRO A 48 -19.09 8.64 -7.06
C PRO A 48 -17.58 8.90 -7.07
N THR A 49 -16.82 7.90 -7.50
CA THR A 49 -15.37 8.00 -7.67
C THR A 49 -15.00 7.94 -9.15
N LEU A 50 -13.83 8.43 -9.52
CA LEU A 50 -13.33 8.31 -10.88
C LEU A 50 -12.93 6.86 -11.17
N TYR A 51 -13.36 6.37 -12.33
CA TYR A 51 -13.05 5.04 -12.83
C TYR A 51 -11.83 5.08 -13.77
N PHE A 52 -10.76 4.43 -13.36
CA PHE A 52 -9.56 4.23 -14.15
C PHE A 52 -9.68 2.96 -14.98
N MET A 53 -9.32 3.06 -16.26
CA MET A 53 -9.52 2.01 -17.27
C MET A 53 -8.27 1.74 -18.11
N LEU A 54 -8.22 0.58 -18.78
CA LEU A 54 -7.10 0.19 -19.65
C LEU A 54 -7.41 0.33 -21.14
N ASP A 55 -8.66 0.06 -21.53
CA ASP A 55 -8.99 -0.26 -22.93
C ASP A 55 -9.53 0.94 -23.72
N GLN A 56 -9.99 2.00 -23.05
CA GLN A 56 -10.53 3.20 -23.69
C GLN A 56 -9.79 4.46 -23.23
N GLU A 57 -9.57 5.38 -24.17
CA GLU A 57 -9.06 6.72 -23.89
C GLU A 57 -10.23 7.70 -23.95
N LYS A 58 -10.42 8.42 -22.85
CA LYS A 58 -11.42 9.50 -22.72
C LYS A 58 -10.82 10.83 -23.14
N GLU A 59 -11.66 11.72 -23.64
CA GLU A 59 -11.28 13.10 -23.91
C GLU A 59 -10.75 13.77 -22.65
N VAL A 60 -9.79 14.67 -22.82
CA VAL A 60 -9.22 15.42 -21.70
C VAL A 60 -10.29 16.31 -21.10
N CYS A 61 -10.50 16.19 -19.79
CA CYS A 61 -11.41 17.02 -19.03
C CYS A 61 -10.62 18.14 -18.34
N ASP A 62 -10.99 19.41 -18.57
CA ASP A 62 -10.25 20.56 -18.05
C ASP A 62 -10.19 20.62 -16.51
N PHE A 63 -11.14 19.98 -15.83
CA PHE A 63 -11.21 19.93 -14.36
C PHE A 63 -10.37 18.79 -13.75
N LEU A 64 -10.09 17.74 -14.53
CA LEU A 64 -9.28 16.61 -14.09
C LEU A 64 -7.80 16.94 -14.21
N LYS A 65 -7.24 17.54 -13.16
CA LYS A 65 -5.83 17.96 -13.13
C LYS A 65 -5.00 16.98 -12.31
N TRP A 66 -3.93 16.45 -12.91
CA TRP A 66 -2.95 15.59 -12.23
C TRP A 66 -1.62 16.31 -12.07
N LYS A 67 -1.05 16.33 -10.87
CA LYS A 67 0.22 17.02 -10.61
C LYS A 67 1.37 16.27 -11.27
N PHE A 68 2.06 16.95 -12.16
CA PHE A 68 3.20 16.41 -12.89
C PHE A 68 4.39 16.16 -11.98
N CYS A 69 4.94 14.95 -12.05
CA CYS A 69 6.23 14.62 -11.47
C CYS A 69 7.08 13.85 -12.49
N LYS A 70 8.38 14.19 -12.58
CA LYS A 70 9.31 13.48 -13.48
C LYS A 70 9.45 11.99 -13.14
N ILE A 71 9.18 11.61 -11.89
CA ILE A 71 9.32 10.22 -11.45
C ILE A 71 8.11 9.35 -11.76
N THR A 72 6.97 9.97 -12.13
CA THR A 72 5.73 9.24 -12.40
C THR A 72 5.98 8.18 -13.48
N PRO A 73 5.81 6.88 -13.17
CA PRO A 73 6.04 5.80 -14.12
C PRO A 73 5.15 5.92 -15.36
N LYS A 74 5.63 5.43 -16.50
CA LYS A 74 4.87 5.47 -17.77
C LYS A 74 3.49 4.82 -17.60
N VAL A 75 3.42 3.63 -17.01
CA VAL A 75 2.15 2.92 -16.77
C VAL A 75 1.13 3.72 -15.95
N VAL A 76 1.58 4.49 -14.94
CA VAL A 76 0.71 5.39 -14.17
C VAL A 76 0.26 6.56 -15.01
N ARG A 77 1.18 7.18 -15.75
CA ARG A 77 0.88 8.30 -16.64
C ARG A 77 -0.13 7.92 -17.71
N ASP A 78 0.04 6.75 -18.32
CA ASP A 78 -0.83 6.26 -19.39
C ASP A 78 -2.24 5.97 -18.83
N CYS A 79 -2.34 5.32 -17.66
CA CYS A 79 -3.62 5.08 -16.98
C CYS A 79 -4.36 6.38 -16.62
N VAL A 80 -3.65 7.35 -16.04
CA VAL A 80 -4.18 8.67 -15.68
C VAL A 80 -4.66 9.43 -16.93
N LYS A 81 -3.85 9.45 -17.99
CA LYS A 81 -4.22 10.11 -19.26
C LYS A 81 -5.45 9.49 -19.91
N ARG A 82 -5.55 8.16 -19.97
CA ARG A 82 -6.72 7.45 -20.52
C ARG A 82 -8.03 7.81 -19.80
N THR A 83 -7.95 8.18 -18.54
CA THR A 83 -9.10 8.58 -17.71
C THR A 83 -9.53 10.04 -18.00
N GLY A 84 -8.81 10.77 -18.86
CA GLY A 84 -9.11 12.16 -19.23
C GLY A 84 -8.37 13.21 -18.40
N PHE A 85 -7.36 12.84 -17.61
CA PHE A 85 -6.60 13.80 -16.81
C PHE A 85 -5.58 14.62 -17.62
N LYS A 86 -5.54 15.92 -17.34
CA LYS A 86 -4.50 16.85 -17.79
C LYS A 86 -3.36 16.95 -16.79
N MET A 87 -2.13 16.66 -17.25
CA MET A 87 -0.93 16.80 -16.42
C MET A 87 -0.55 18.28 -16.25
N THR A 88 -0.41 18.76 -15.01
CA THR A 88 -0.11 20.17 -14.69
C THR A 88 1.07 20.34 -13.75
N LYS A 89 1.88 21.39 -13.94
CA LYS A 89 3.03 21.72 -13.08
C LYS A 89 2.74 22.79 -12.03
N LYS A 90 1.96 23.81 -12.40
CA LYS A 90 1.79 25.05 -11.62
C LYS A 90 0.39 25.21 -11.02
N ASN A 91 -0.61 24.44 -11.47
CA ASN A 91 -1.97 24.62 -10.99
C ASN A 91 -2.13 23.98 -9.59
N PRO A 92 -2.59 24.70 -8.57
CA PRO A 92 -2.79 24.18 -7.21
C PRO A 92 -4.02 23.25 -7.09
N ASN A 93 -4.98 23.34 -8.00
CA ASN A 93 -6.24 22.58 -8.00
C ASN A 93 -6.09 21.23 -8.72
N TRP A 94 -5.04 20.48 -8.39
CA TRP A 94 -4.84 19.11 -8.85
C TRP A 94 -5.54 18.12 -7.91
N LEU A 95 -5.94 16.94 -8.41
CA LEU A 95 -6.61 15.90 -7.63
C LEU A 95 -5.66 14.79 -7.18
N GLY A 96 -4.71 14.42 -8.04
CA GLY A 96 -3.77 13.35 -7.78
C GLY A 96 -2.31 13.71 -8.01
N LEU A 97 -1.43 13.12 -7.22
CA LEU A 97 0.02 13.16 -7.38
C LEU A 97 0.61 11.76 -7.21
N TRP A 98 1.33 11.31 -8.23
CA TRP A 98 2.27 10.19 -8.11
C TRP A 98 3.70 10.72 -8.13
N GLY A 99 4.29 10.92 -6.95
CA GLY A 99 5.52 11.66 -6.76
C GLY A 99 6.56 10.95 -5.91
N LYS A 100 7.67 11.65 -5.64
CA LYS A 100 8.65 11.21 -4.65
C LYS A 100 8.03 11.28 -3.26
N HIS A 101 8.50 10.41 -2.37
CA HIS A 101 8.18 10.51 -0.95
C HIS A 101 8.63 11.88 -0.41
N MET A 102 7.71 12.56 0.29
CA MET A 102 7.87 13.92 0.82
C MET A 102 8.31 13.90 2.28
N LYS A 103 8.90 14.99 2.78
CA LYS A 103 9.14 15.10 4.23
C LYS A 103 7.81 15.17 4.97
N SER A 104 7.74 14.65 6.20
CA SER A 104 6.48 14.62 6.97
C SER A 104 5.77 15.96 7.04
N ILE A 105 6.50 17.08 7.23
CA ILE A 105 5.90 18.42 7.32
C ILE A 105 5.23 18.87 6.02
N GLU A 106 5.74 18.45 4.87
CA GLU A 106 5.25 18.85 3.55
C GLU A 106 3.85 18.29 3.28
N PHE A 107 3.48 17.17 3.92
CA PHE A 107 2.11 16.62 3.82
C PHE A 107 1.04 17.57 4.37
N ARG A 108 1.39 18.51 5.25
CA ARG A 108 0.44 19.51 5.78
C ARG A 108 -0.02 20.50 4.71
N THR A 109 0.73 20.62 3.62
CA THR A 109 0.39 21.50 2.49
C THR A 109 -0.67 20.89 1.57
N ILE A 110 -0.93 19.59 1.68
CA ILE A 110 -1.92 18.88 0.86
C ILE A 110 -3.33 19.32 1.29
N CYS A 111 -4.15 19.71 0.32
CA CYS A 111 -5.55 20.08 0.54
C CYS A 111 -6.43 18.83 0.75
N ILE A 112 -7.57 18.98 1.41
CA ILE A 112 -8.47 17.86 1.74
C ILE A 112 -8.94 17.04 0.51
N PHE A 113 -9.08 17.68 -0.65
CA PHE A 113 -9.49 17.05 -1.90
C PHE A 113 -8.32 16.46 -2.72
N GLN A 114 -7.07 16.71 -2.31
CA GLN A 114 -5.87 16.22 -2.99
C GLN A 114 -5.47 14.85 -2.45
N LYS A 115 -4.93 14.00 -3.33
CA LYS A 115 -4.44 12.68 -2.96
C LYS A 115 -3.02 12.41 -3.46
N VAL A 116 -2.19 11.81 -2.61
CA VAL A 116 -0.79 11.52 -2.86
C VAL A 116 -0.46 10.07 -2.56
N ASN A 117 0.44 9.48 -3.35
CA ASN A 117 0.77 8.05 -3.33
C ASN A 117 1.75 7.60 -2.21
N HIS A 118 1.85 8.36 -1.12
CA HIS A 118 2.69 8.04 0.03
C HIS A 118 2.03 8.47 1.35
N PHE A 119 2.37 7.79 2.45
CA PHE A 119 2.10 8.25 3.81
C PHE A 119 3.35 8.86 4.45
N PRO A 120 3.20 9.86 5.34
CA PRO A 120 4.32 10.33 6.16
C PRO A 120 4.80 9.21 7.09
N GLY A 121 6.13 9.07 7.22
CA GLY A 121 6.75 8.12 8.15
C GLY A 121 6.93 6.68 7.63
N THR A 122 6.56 6.35 6.39
CA THR A 122 6.70 4.97 5.86
C THR A 122 8.13 4.49 5.68
N PHE A 123 9.12 5.37 5.78
CA PHE A 123 10.53 4.99 5.96
C PHE A 123 10.78 4.10 7.19
N GLN A 124 9.88 4.07 8.18
CA GLN A 124 9.95 3.15 9.33
C GLN A 124 9.84 1.68 8.91
N ILE A 125 9.17 1.42 7.80
CA ILE A 125 9.00 0.10 7.19
C ILE A 125 9.93 -0.04 5.97
N GLY A 126 10.17 1.05 5.24
CA GLY A 126 10.97 1.06 4.01
C GLY A 126 12.49 0.97 4.19
N ARG A 127 13.04 1.63 5.22
CA ARG A 127 14.49 1.61 5.44
C ARG A 127 14.89 0.34 6.16
N LYS A 128 15.92 -0.35 5.67
CA LYS A 128 16.35 -1.66 6.17
C LYS A 128 16.70 -1.65 7.66
N ASP A 129 17.37 -0.60 8.11
CA ASP A 129 17.74 -0.41 9.52
C ASP A 129 16.51 -0.16 10.41
N LYS A 130 15.56 0.66 9.96
CA LYS A 130 14.33 0.94 10.72
C LYS A 130 13.38 -0.26 10.73
N LEU A 131 13.25 -0.95 9.60
CA LEU A 131 12.48 -2.19 9.46
C LEU A 131 12.99 -3.23 10.46
N TRP A 132 14.31 -3.47 10.50
CA TRP A 132 14.88 -4.42 11.46
C TRP A 132 14.69 -3.98 12.91
N LYS A 133 14.89 -2.69 13.24
CA LYS A 133 14.64 -2.18 14.60
C LYS A 133 13.20 -2.43 15.05
N ASN A 134 12.25 -2.16 14.16
CA ASN A 134 10.82 -2.40 14.44
C ASN A 134 10.52 -3.89 14.55
N PHE A 135 11.06 -4.72 13.66
CA PHE A 135 10.89 -6.17 13.69
C PHE A 135 11.47 -6.79 14.96
N SER A 136 12.73 -6.48 15.29
CA SER A 136 13.41 -6.96 16.49
C SER A 136 12.65 -6.59 17.77
N ARG A 137 12.18 -5.34 17.87
CA ARG A 137 11.34 -4.90 18.99
C ARG A 137 10.05 -5.72 19.11
N PHE A 138 9.36 -5.97 18.00
CA PHE A 138 8.14 -6.78 18.00
C PHE A 138 8.43 -8.25 18.33
N GLN A 139 9.56 -8.79 17.85
CA GLN A 139 10.01 -10.13 18.19
C GLN A 139 10.28 -10.29 19.69
N THR A 140 10.87 -9.28 20.33
CA THR A 140 11.06 -9.27 21.80
C THR A 140 9.74 -9.22 22.56
N ILE A 141 8.78 -8.40 22.12
CA ILE A 141 7.50 -8.19 22.82
C ILE A 141 6.54 -9.37 22.62
N HIS A 142 6.47 -9.91 21.41
CA HIS A 142 5.44 -10.88 21.01
C HIS A 142 6.00 -12.29 20.76
N GLY A 143 7.29 -12.49 21.00
CA GLY A 143 7.96 -13.78 20.89
C GLY A 143 8.42 -14.13 19.48
N GLU A 144 9.48 -14.95 19.43
CA GLU A 144 10.12 -15.37 18.18
C GLU A 144 9.17 -16.18 17.29
N LYS A 145 8.31 -17.04 17.86
CA LYS A 145 7.36 -17.85 17.08
C LYS A 145 6.48 -17.00 16.15
N ASN A 146 6.04 -15.83 16.61
CA ASN A 146 5.19 -14.91 15.83
C ASN A 146 6.00 -14.05 14.84
N PHE A 147 7.29 -13.82 15.12
CA PHE A 147 8.19 -12.97 14.34
C PHE A 147 9.44 -13.75 13.93
N ASN A 148 9.26 -14.91 13.28
CA ASN A 148 10.35 -15.75 12.72
C ASN A 148 10.28 -15.79 11.19
N PHE A 149 10.12 -14.64 10.55
CA PHE A 149 9.99 -14.52 9.09
C PHE A 149 10.92 -13.46 8.49
N MET A 150 11.87 -12.92 9.26
CA MET A 150 12.94 -12.05 8.76
C MET A 150 14.29 -12.61 9.22
N PRO A 151 15.31 -12.71 8.35
CA PRO A 151 16.60 -13.24 8.76
C PRO A 151 17.25 -12.36 9.82
N GLN A 152 17.94 -12.99 10.78
CA GLN A 152 18.69 -12.28 11.82
C GLN A 152 19.58 -11.20 11.19
N THR A 153 19.50 -9.99 11.72
CA THR A 153 20.16 -8.81 11.17
C THR A 153 20.84 -8.02 12.28
N PHE A 154 21.91 -7.31 11.94
CA PHE A 154 22.68 -6.45 12.83
C PHE A 154 22.91 -5.11 12.14
N ILE A 155 22.76 -4.02 12.90
CA ILE A 155 22.93 -2.65 12.40
C ILE A 155 24.23 -2.08 12.96
N LEU A 156 25.21 -1.87 12.09
CA LEU A 156 26.52 -1.36 12.47
C LEU A 156 26.53 0.18 12.46
N PRO A 157 27.30 0.81 13.37
CA PRO A 157 28.22 0.19 14.34
C PRO A 157 27.56 -0.33 15.63
N ASN A 158 26.29 0.02 15.90
CA ASN A 158 25.63 -0.22 17.18
C ASN A 158 25.64 -1.70 17.62
N ASP A 159 25.41 -2.62 16.68
CA ASP A 159 25.31 -4.05 16.98
C ASP A 159 26.63 -4.81 16.76
N LEU A 160 27.77 -4.12 16.65
CA LEU A 160 29.06 -4.74 16.32
C LEU A 160 29.47 -5.82 17.34
N CYS A 161 29.28 -5.56 18.63
CA CYS A 161 29.60 -6.51 19.70
C CYS A 161 28.73 -7.78 19.60
N LEU A 162 27.44 -7.61 19.29
CA LEU A 162 26.50 -8.73 19.11
C LEU A 162 26.86 -9.55 17.88
N LEU A 163 27.19 -8.88 16.76
CA LEU A 163 27.66 -9.55 15.54
C LEU A 163 28.95 -10.33 15.80
N ARG A 164 29.92 -9.76 16.53
CA ARG A 164 31.19 -10.44 16.90
C ARG A 164 30.94 -11.72 17.68
N ARG A 165 30.06 -11.69 18.67
CA ARG A 165 29.71 -12.89 19.45
C ARG A 165 29.13 -13.97 18.54
N GLN A 166 28.14 -13.61 17.73
CA GLN A 166 27.49 -14.55 16.80
C GLN A 166 28.45 -15.12 15.75
N TRP A 167 29.44 -14.32 15.33
CA TRP A 167 30.44 -14.74 14.36
C TRP A 167 31.40 -15.81 14.90
N ARG A 168 31.77 -15.73 16.19
CA ARG A 168 32.66 -16.69 16.85
C ARG A 168 32.00 -18.06 17.05
N GLU A 169 30.71 -18.08 17.35
CA GLU A 169 29.99 -19.30 17.68
C GLU A 169 29.72 -20.19 16.46
N ARG A 170 29.50 -19.60 15.27
CA ARG A 170 29.13 -20.36 14.07
C ARG A 170 29.72 -19.73 12.81
N LYS A 171 30.46 -20.51 12.02
CA LYS A 171 30.84 -20.12 10.65
C LYS A 171 29.58 -20.00 9.80
N ARG A 172 29.15 -18.76 9.54
CA ARG A 172 27.95 -18.41 8.77
C ARG A 172 28.30 -17.42 7.67
N LYS A 173 27.51 -17.43 6.60
CA LYS A 173 27.59 -16.44 5.52
C LYS A 173 26.63 -15.29 5.81
N TRP A 174 27.09 -14.08 5.51
CA TRP A 174 26.34 -12.85 5.79
C TRP A 174 26.22 -12.02 4.52
N ILE A 175 25.09 -11.34 4.37
CA ILE A 175 24.87 -10.34 3.33
C ILE A 175 24.94 -8.94 3.93
N VAL A 176 25.91 -8.17 3.47
CA VAL A 176 26.15 -6.79 3.88
C VAL A 176 25.42 -5.87 2.91
N LYS A 177 24.63 -4.94 3.45
CA LYS A 177 23.79 -4.02 2.68
C LYS A 177 23.95 -2.59 3.23
N PRO A 178 23.98 -1.55 2.39
CA PRO A 178 23.80 -0.18 2.86
C PRO A 178 22.36 0.04 3.37
N PRO A 179 22.14 0.86 4.40
CA PRO A 179 20.84 1.00 5.06
C PRO A 179 19.74 1.62 4.17
N ALA A 180 20.13 2.56 3.30
CA ALA A 180 19.20 3.35 2.46
C ALA A 180 19.51 3.23 0.95
N SER A 181 20.16 2.14 0.52
CA SER A 181 20.43 1.87 -0.90
C SER A 181 19.39 0.92 -1.51
N ALA A 182 19.29 0.95 -2.85
CA ALA A 182 18.41 0.13 -3.67
C ALA A 182 19.15 -0.45 -4.89
N ARG A 183 18.46 -1.30 -5.68
CA ARG A 183 18.98 -1.86 -6.95
C ARG A 183 20.23 -2.75 -6.81
N GLY A 184 20.44 -3.34 -5.63
CA GLY A 184 21.61 -4.19 -5.36
C GLY A 184 22.94 -3.44 -5.19
N LYS A 185 22.95 -2.11 -5.22
CA LYS A 185 24.18 -1.32 -5.10
C LYS A 185 24.79 -1.44 -3.70
N GLY A 186 26.06 -1.80 -3.64
CA GLY A 186 26.82 -1.95 -2.40
C GLY A 186 26.57 -3.26 -1.65
N ILE A 187 25.81 -4.19 -2.22
CA ILE A 187 25.56 -5.49 -1.58
C ILE A 187 26.76 -6.42 -1.81
N LYS A 188 27.23 -7.04 -0.73
CA LYS A 188 28.28 -8.07 -0.74
C LYS A 188 27.87 -9.25 0.13
N ILE A 189 28.26 -10.45 -0.25
CA ILE A 189 28.16 -11.63 0.61
C ILE A 189 29.55 -11.93 1.12
N ILE A 190 29.66 -12.06 2.43
CA ILE A 190 30.93 -12.27 3.12
C ILE A 190 30.91 -13.59 3.88
N SER A 191 32.07 -14.20 4.00
CA SER A 191 32.28 -15.46 4.73
C SER A 191 33.39 -15.37 5.77
N SER A 192 34.26 -14.36 5.67
CA SER A 192 35.29 -14.05 6.68
C SER A 192 35.07 -12.65 7.28
N TRP A 193 35.62 -12.44 8.49
CA TRP A 193 35.43 -11.19 9.24
C TRP A 193 36.16 -10.02 8.57
N GLU A 194 37.26 -10.31 7.90
CA GLU A 194 38.17 -9.38 7.25
C GLU A 194 37.50 -8.68 6.05
N GLU A 195 36.52 -9.34 5.43
CA GLU A 195 35.73 -8.79 4.32
C GLU A 195 34.74 -7.69 4.77
N LEU A 196 34.47 -7.57 6.07
CA LEU A 196 33.50 -6.61 6.61
C LEU A 196 34.03 -5.17 6.47
N PRO A 197 33.34 -4.27 5.74
CA PRO A 197 33.82 -2.90 5.58
C PRO A 197 33.88 -2.17 6.92
N LYS A 198 35.04 -1.58 7.22
CA LYS A 198 35.27 -0.78 8.44
C LYS A 198 34.68 0.62 8.29
N LYS A 199 34.29 1.24 9.42
CA LYS A 199 33.88 2.66 9.53
C LYS A 199 32.69 3.07 8.63
N GLN A 200 31.75 2.16 8.39
CA GLN A 200 30.52 2.45 7.61
C GLN A 200 29.27 2.01 8.35
N PHE A 201 28.18 2.77 8.18
CA PHE A 201 26.84 2.37 8.62
C PHE A 201 26.30 1.29 7.69
N LEU A 202 26.12 0.08 8.21
CA LEU A 202 25.79 -1.11 7.43
C LEU A 202 24.69 -1.92 8.11
N VAL A 203 23.94 -2.64 7.29
CA VAL A 203 23.02 -3.68 7.71
C VAL A 203 23.65 -5.02 7.33
N VAL A 204 24.02 -5.81 8.33
CA VAL A 204 24.59 -7.15 8.16
C VAL A 204 23.51 -8.16 8.48
N GLN A 205 23.04 -8.89 7.49
CA GLN A 205 21.93 -9.82 7.62
C GLN A 205 22.38 -11.25 7.33
N ARG A 206 21.82 -12.23 8.03
CA ARG A 206 22.10 -13.65 7.81
C ARG A 206 21.74 -14.02 6.37
N TYR A 207 22.69 -14.60 5.65
CA TYR A 207 22.44 -15.06 4.29
C TYR A 207 21.65 -16.37 4.31
N ILE A 208 20.61 -16.47 3.48
CA ILE A 208 19.86 -17.72 3.27
C ILE A 208 20.65 -18.56 2.28
N ILE A 209 21.36 -19.57 2.81
CA ILE A 209 22.28 -20.42 2.07
C ILE A 209 21.59 -21.57 1.32
N ASN A 210 20.40 -21.97 1.76
CA ASN A 210 19.60 -23.01 1.12
C ASN A 210 18.28 -22.38 0.66
N PRO A 211 18.28 -21.52 -0.38
CA PRO A 211 17.05 -21.04 -0.97
C PRO A 211 16.34 -22.17 -1.73
N TYR A 212 15.02 -22.08 -1.86
CA TYR A 212 14.32 -22.90 -2.85
C TYR A 212 14.77 -22.49 -4.26
N LEU A 213 14.97 -23.48 -5.13
CA LEU A 213 15.49 -23.28 -6.47
C LEU A 213 14.48 -23.81 -7.49
N ILE A 214 14.24 -23.03 -8.54
CA ILE A 214 13.50 -23.51 -9.72
C ILE A 214 14.52 -23.64 -10.84
N ASN A 215 14.59 -24.82 -11.45
CA ASN A 215 15.60 -25.15 -12.46
C ASN A 215 17.03 -24.82 -11.98
N GLY A 216 17.35 -25.05 -10.71
CA GLY A 216 18.66 -24.76 -10.13
C GLY A 216 19.04 -23.27 -10.03
N CYS A 217 18.12 -22.35 -10.34
CA CYS A 217 18.33 -20.91 -10.23
C CYS A 217 17.64 -20.36 -8.98
N LYS A 218 18.33 -19.45 -8.28
CA LYS A 218 17.77 -18.71 -7.16
C LYS A 218 16.77 -17.69 -7.67
N PHE A 219 15.68 -17.48 -6.93
CA PHE A 219 14.73 -16.43 -7.21
C PHE A 219 14.26 -15.72 -5.95
N ASP A 220 13.64 -14.57 -6.12
CA ASP A 220 12.82 -13.92 -5.10
C ASP A 220 11.43 -13.61 -5.66
N LEU A 221 10.49 -13.34 -4.77
CA LEU A 221 9.13 -12.93 -5.07
C LEU A 221 8.99 -11.45 -4.76
N ARG A 222 8.51 -10.68 -5.74
CA ARG A 222 7.99 -9.34 -5.54
C ARG A 222 6.48 -9.43 -5.38
N VAL A 223 6.02 -9.20 -4.16
CA VAL A 223 4.59 -9.10 -3.83
C VAL A 223 4.21 -7.63 -3.71
N TYR A 224 3.09 -7.25 -4.33
CA TYR A 224 2.57 -5.89 -4.27
C TYR A 224 1.51 -5.79 -3.18
N VAL A 225 1.71 -4.86 -2.25
CA VAL A 225 0.84 -4.66 -1.10
C VAL A 225 0.39 -3.21 -1.07
N TYR A 226 -0.91 -3.00 -1.11
CA TYR A 226 -1.52 -1.68 -1.10
C TYR A 226 -2.11 -1.37 0.26
N VAL A 227 -1.81 -0.19 0.80
CA VAL A 227 -2.43 0.32 2.02
C VAL A 227 -3.23 1.56 1.65
N SER A 228 -4.56 1.48 1.78
CA SER A 228 -5.45 2.60 1.53
C SER A 228 -5.57 3.51 2.77
N CYS A 229 -5.46 2.96 3.97
CA CYS A 229 -5.56 3.71 5.21
C CYS A 229 -4.81 3.02 6.36
N PHE A 230 -4.32 3.81 7.31
CA PHE A 230 -3.74 3.32 8.58
C PHE A 230 -4.71 3.41 9.76
N ASP A 231 -5.84 4.10 9.60
CA ASP A 231 -6.81 4.33 10.68
C ASP A 231 -8.26 4.56 10.18
N PRO A 232 -9.08 3.50 10.12
CA PRO A 232 -8.70 2.12 10.41
C PRO A 232 -7.72 1.56 9.39
N LEU A 233 -6.88 0.62 9.82
CA LEU A 233 -5.90 -0.02 8.94
C LEU A 233 -6.66 -0.85 7.88
N ARG A 234 -6.36 -0.61 6.61
CA ARG A 234 -6.88 -1.38 5.47
C ARG A 234 -5.73 -1.74 4.54
N VAL A 235 -5.49 -3.03 4.36
CA VAL A 235 -4.36 -3.60 3.63
C VAL A 235 -4.86 -4.61 2.61
N TYR A 236 -4.36 -4.47 1.40
CA TYR A 236 -4.68 -5.31 0.27
C TYR A 236 -3.40 -5.93 -0.31
N ILE A 237 -3.49 -7.16 -0.77
CA ILE A 237 -2.44 -7.82 -1.55
C ILE A 237 -2.92 -7.92 -3.00
N PHE A 238 -2.05 -7.67 -3.96
CA PHE A 238 -2.37 -7.91 -5.36
C PHE A 238 -2.20 -9.39 -5.66
N ASN A 239 -3.16 -9.99 -6.39
CA ASN A 239 -3.20 -11.43 -6.65
C ASN A 239 -2.07 -11.91 -7.59
N ASP A 240 -1.38 -10.98 -8.23
CA ASP A 240 -0.22 -11.27 -9.09
C ASP A 240 1.05 -10.58 -8.55
N GLY A 241 2.21 -11.00 -9.04
CA GLY A 241 3.50 -10.51 -8.58
C GLY A 241 4.57 -10.63 -9.65
N LEU A 242 5.84 -10.49 -9.25
CA LEU A 242 6.95 -10.80 -10.14
C LEU A 242 7.86 -11.83 -9.48
N VAL A 243 8.16 -12.92 -10.18
CA VAL A 243 9.25 -13.81 -9.81
C VAL A 243 10.52 -13.25 -10.44
N ARG A 244 11.60 -13.07 -9.66
CA ARG A 244 12.85 -12.52 -10.18
C ARG A 244 13.98 -13.53 -10.02
N PHE A 245 14.41 -14.07 -11.15
CA PHE A 245 15.48 -15.06 -11.20
C PHE A 245 16.87 -14.42 -11.24
N ALA A 246 17.79 -15.05 -10.52
CA ALA A 246 19.21 -14.98 -10.78
C ALA A 246 19.52 -15.63 -12.14
N THR A 247 20.48 -15.08 -12.88
CA THR A 247 20.80 -15.52 -14.25
C THR A 247 21.79 -16.68 -14.32
N ARG A 248 22.41 -17.06 -13.20
CA ARG A 248 23.31 -18.22 -13.10
C ARG A 248 22.78 -19.23 -12.07
N LYS A 249 23.14 -20.50 -12.28
CA LYS A 249 22.80 -21.61 -11.37
C LYS A 249 23.36 -21.33 -9.98
N TYR A 250 22.58 -21.66 -8.95
CA TYR A 250 22.94 -21.41 -7.58
C TYR A 250 24.09 -22.31 -7.13
N SER A 251 25.06 -21.74 -6.41
CA SER A 251 26.11 -22.49 -5.72
C SER A 251 26.38 -21.86 -4.36
N ALA A 252 26.40 -22.68 -3.32
CA ALA A 252 26.74 -22.24 -1.97
C ALA A 252 28.24 -22.26 -1.69
N ARG A 253 29.12 -22.52 -2.68
CA ARG A 253 30.58 -22.56 -2.47
C ARG A 253 31.12 -21.15 -2.18
N THR A 254 32.23 -21.06 -1.44
CA THR A 254 32.84 -19.75 -1.11
C THR A 254 33.40 -19.05 -2.34
N ALA A 255 33.94 -19.81 -3.29
CA ALA A 255 34.48 -19.30 -4.55
C ALA A 255 33.45 -18.54 -5.41
N THR A 256 32.16 -18.78 -5.23
CA THR A 256 31.10 -18.16 -6.04
C THR A 256 30.45 -16.94 -5.38
N LEU A 257 30.79 -16.61 -4.13
CA LEU A 257 30.09 -15.56 -3.34
C LEU A 257 30.22 -14.14 -3.90
N SER A 258 31.29 -13.87 -4.65
CA SER A 258 31.50 -12.59 -5.33
C SER A 258 30.62 -12.43 -6.58
N ASP A 259 30.09 -13.53 -7.13
CA ASP A 259 29.26 -13.52 -8.33
C ASP A 259 27.82 -13.06 -8.02
N LYS A 260 27.57 -11.81 -8.38
CA LYS A 260 26.26 -11.16 -8.17
C LYS A 260 25.15 -11.81 -8.98
N TYR A 261 25.44 -12.48 -10.10
CA TYR A 261 24.45 -13.12 -10.97
C TYR A 261 23.96 -14.48 -10.45
N ILE A 262 24.66 -15.07 -9.47
CA ILE A 262 24.24 -16.27 -8.74
C ILE A 262 23.38 -15.87 -7.53
N HIS A 263 23.81 -14.81 -6.83
CA HIS A 263 23.33 -14.56 -5.48
C HIS A 263 22.32 -13.41 -5.35
N LEU A 264 22.27 -12.49 -6.31
CA LEU A 264 21.31 -11.38 -6.38
C LEU A 264 20.32 -11.58 -7.52
N THR A 265 19.06 -11.32 -7.21
CA THR A 265 17.89 -11.55 -8.06
C THR A 265 17.33 -10.26 -8.65
N ASN A 266 17.83 -9.09 -8.22
CA ASN A 266 17.34 -7.80 -8.71
C ASN A 266 17.47 -7.69 -10.25
N TYR A 267 16.38 -7.29 -10.91
CA TYR A 267 16.37 -7.06 -12.36
C TYR A 267 17.49 -6.13 -12.83
N SER A 268 17.80 -5.06 -12.08
CA SER A 268 18.87 -4.12 -12.46
C SER A 268 20.26 -4.74 -12.56
N VAL A 269 20.52 -5.81 -11.80
CA VAL A 269 21.77 -6.58 -11.85
C VAL A 269 21.69 -7.56 -13.02
N ASN A 270 20.61 -8.33 -13.11
CA ASN A 270 20.50 -9.43 -14.07
C ASN A 270 20.19 -9.02 -15.52
N LYS A 271 19.57 -7.86 -15.76
CA LYS A 271 19.27 -7.36 -17.12
C LYS A 271 20.53 -7.13 -17.97
N GLN A 272 21.68 -6.96 -17.34
CA GLN A 272 22.97 -6.78 -18.03
C GLN A 272 23.51 -8.09 -18.60
N ASN A 273 22.91 -9.24 -18.21
CA ASN A 273 23.26 -10.56 -18.69
C ASN A 273 22.21 -11.01 -19.73
N LYS A 274 22.52 -10.87 -21.02
CA LYS A 274 21.57 -10.96 -22.16
C LYS A 274 20.95 -12.36 -22.43
N LYS A 275 21.15 -13.37 -21.59
CA LYS A 275 20.66 -14.74 -21.85
C LYS A 275 19.49 -15.13 -20.91
N VAL A 276 18.30 -15.17 -21.52
CA VAL A 276 17.11 -15.99 -21.21
C VAL A 276 16.22 -15.53 -20.03
N TYR A 277 14.98 -15.13 -20.36
CA TYR A 277 13.85 -15.11 -19.43
C TYR A 277 12.58 -15.64 -20.12
N LYS A 278 12.01 -16.72 -19.58
CA LYS A 278 10.58 -17.07 -19.65
C LYS A 278 10.16 -17.60 -18.27
N GLN A 279 9.00 -17.18 -17.77
CA GLN A 279 8.49 -17.55 -16.44
C GLN A 279 7.28 -18.47 -16.55
N PRO A 280 7.13 -19.46 -15.66
CA PRO A 280 5.84 -20.04 -15.29
C PRO A 280 5.37 -19.49 -13.92
N GLY A 281 4.06 -19.39 -13.74
CA GLY A 281 3.39 -18.86 -12.54
C GLY A 281 3.11 -19.92 -11.47
N MET A 282 2.92 -19.47 -10.21
CA MET A 282 2.32 -20.26 -9.11
C MET A 282 1.89 -19.38 -7.91
N GLU A 283 1.02 -19.97 -7.10
CA GLU A 283 -0.01 -19.39 -6.20
C GLU A 283 0.42 -18.88 -4.81
N ASN A 284 -0.58 -18.25 -4.16
CA ASN A 284 -0.57 -17.31 -3.04
C ASN A 284 -0.11 -17.84 -1.67
N ASN A 285 0.53 -16.94 -0.90
CA ASN A 285 0.75 -17.09 0.55
C ASN A 285 0.63 -15.73 1.27
N ASN A 286 -0.05 -15.71 2.41
CA ASN A 286 -0.34 -14.52 3.22
C ASN A 286 0.89 -14.01 4.00
N LEU A 287 1.12 -12.69 3.96
CA LEU A 287 2.25 -12.02 4.63
C LEU A 287 1.84 -11.04 5.74
N SER A 288 2.75 -10.93 6.72
CA SER A 288 2.63 -10.10 7.93
C SER A 288 3.22 -8.70 7.70
N HIS A 289 2.39 -7.65 7.85
CA HIS A 289 2.72 -6.26 7.47
C HIS A 289 2.77 -5.25 8.64
N LYS A 290 2.84 -5.68 9.91
CA LYS A 290 2.54 -4.80 11.06
C LYS A 290 3.74 -4.13 11.75
N CYS A 291 4.98 -4.53 11.45
CA CYS A 291 6.19 -4.00 12.10
C CYS A 291 6.53 -2.57 11.65
N GLY A 292 5.92 -1.57 12.27
CA GLY A 292 6.17 -0.14 12.01
C GLY A 292 4.92 0.69 11.77
N GLU A 293 3.77 0.03 11.62
CA GLU A 293 2.44 0.62 11.39
C GLU A 293 2.12 1.76 12.37
N TYR A 294 2.32 1.56 13.67
CA TYR A 294 2.02 2.57 14.71
C TYR A 294 2.75 3.91 14.47
N LEU A 295 4.01 3.85 14.03
CA LEU A 295 4.79 5.06 13.76
C LEU A 295 4.28 5.78 12.50
N VAL A 296 3.86 5.03 11.49
CA VAL A 296 3.25 5.59 10.27
C VAL A 296 1.92 6.24 10.61
N ASN A 297 1.02 5.54 11.32
CA ASN A 297 -0.27 6.09 11.76
C ASN A 297 -0.08 7.38 12.57
N SER A 298 0.87 7.38 13.51
CA SER A 298 1.18 8.54 14.34
C SER A 298 1.72 9.74 13.53
N GLN A 299 2.44 9.49 12.43
CA GLN A 299 2.90 10.54 11.52
C GLN A 299 1.81 11.01 10.57
N ALA A 300 0.93 10.12 10.10
CA ALA A 300 -0.22 10.46 9.27
C ALA A 300 -1.15 11.42 10.01
N ARG A 301 -1.67 11.00 11.16
CA ARG A 301 -2.56 11.84 11.99
C ARG A 301 -2.01 13.23 12.33
N ARG A 302 -0.68 13.38 12.47
CA ARG A 302 -0.05 14.68 12.78
C ARG A 302 0.21 15.57 11.56
N ASN A 303 0.22 15.02 10.36
CA ASN A 303 0.73 15.72 9.18
C ASN A 303 -0.20 15.69 7.96
N THR A 304 -1.34 15.00 8.03
CA THR A 304 -2.35 14.99 6.97
C THR A 304 -3.65 15.60 7.47
N LYS A 305 -4.39 16.30 6.60
CA LYS A 305 -5.66 16.95 6.95
C LYS A 305 -6.86 16.00 6.89
N SER A 306 -6.81 15.03 5.96
CA SER A 306 -7.83 14.00 5.80
C SER A 306 -7.22 12.60 5.60
N ARG A 307 -7.96 11.55 5.99
CA ARG A 307 -7.63 10.15 5.69
C ARG A 307 -7.62 9.86 4.19
N TYR A 308 -8.35 10.67 3.41
CA TYR A 308 -8.40 10.58 1.97
C TYR A 308 -7.05 10.94 1.30
N ASN A 309 -6.23 11.79 1.94
CA ASN A 309 -5.07 12.41 1.30
C ASN A 309 -3.97 11.44 0.90
N CYS A 310 -3.83 10.31 1.58
CA CYS A 310 -2.69 9.42 1.42
C CYS A 310 -3.14 8.00 1.14
N HIS A 311 -2.39 7.32 0.29
CA HIS A 311 -2.47 5.90 0.00
C HIS A 311 -1.09 5.42 -0.46
N GLU A 312 -0.72 4.15 -0.33
CA GLU A 312 0.65 3.74 -0.68
C GLU A 312 0.75 2.30 -1.17
N LEU A 313 1.54 2.12 -2.24
CA LEU A 313 1.92 0.83 -2.78
C LEU A 313 3.31 0.44 -2.29
N PHE A 314 3.40 -0.71 -1.65
CA PHE A 314 4.64 -1.32 -1.21
C PHE A 314 5.00 -2.51 -2.11
N GLY A 315 6.31 -2.70 -2.33
CA GLY A 315 6.84 -3.92 -2.92
C GLY A 315 7.58 -4.74 -1.86
N PHE A 316 7.01 -5.87 -1.47
CA PHE A 316 7.61 -6.81 -0.55
C PHE A 316 8.54 -7.74 -1.31
N ASP A 317 9.79 -7.86 -0.84
CA ASP A 317 10.79 -8.75 -1.41
C ASP A 317 10.92 -9.95 -0.48
N ILE A 318 10.50 -11.11 -0.97
CA ILE A 318 10.41 -12.34 -0.19
C ILE A 318 11.23 -13.41 -0.88
N ILE A 319 11.88 -14.26 -0.09
CA ILE A 319 12.56 -15.44 -0.60
C ILE A 319 12.08 -16.67 0.17
N LEU A 320 11.96 -17.79 -0.54
CA LEU A 320 11.65 -19.09 0.05
C LEU A 320 12.97 -19.81 0.35
N ASP A 321 13.08 -20.42 1.53
CA ASP A 321 14.13 -21.41 1.77
C ASP A 321 13.75 -22.78 1.22
N SER A 322 14.67 -23.75 1.28
CA SER A 322 14.47 -25.11 0.78
C SER A 322 13.27 -25.85 1.40
N ASN A 323 12.77 -25.38 2.55
CA ASN A 323 11.59 -25.93 3.22
C ASN A 323 10.32 -25.12 2.89
N LEU A 324 10.36 -24.30 1.84
CA LEU A 324 9.30 -23.39 1.40
C LEU A 324 8.89 -22.36 2.46
N LYS A 325 9.71 -22.12 3.48
CA LYS A 325 9.42 -21.08 4.47
C LYS A 325 9.70 -19.69 3.85
N PRO A 326 8.74 -18.75 3.92
CA PRO A 326 8.94 -17.40 3.41
C PRO A 326 9.77 -16.54 4.38
N TRP A 327 10.72 -15.82 3.82
CA TRP A 327 11.57 -14.86 4.51
C TRP A 327 11.47 -13.48 3.87
N LEU A 328 11.05 -12.48 4.65
CA LEU A 328 11.06 -11.07 4.28
C LEU A 328 12.50 -10.56 4.20
N LEU A 329 12.88 -10.02 3.04
CA LEU A 329 14.20 -9.43 2.81
C LEU A 329 14.20 -7.92 2.97
N GLU A 330 13.20 -7.25 2.38
CA GLU A 330 13.00 -5.80 2.46
C GLU A 330 11.58 -5.42 2.04
N VAL A 331 11.18 -4.18 2.38
CA VAL A 331 9.95 -3.55 1.93
C VAL A 331 10.32 -2.28 1.16
N ASN A 332 9.89 -2.19 -0.10
CA ASN A 332 10.14 -1.05 -0.96
C ASN A 332 8.92 -0.12 -0.93
N ILE A 333 9.09 1.10 -0.40
CA ILE A 333 8.03 2.15 -0.37
C ILE A 333 7.78 2.82 -1.74
N SER A 334 8.61 2.51 -2.72
CA SER A 334 8.46 2.98 -4.11
C SER A 334 8.91 1.86 -5.04
N PRO A 335 8.12 0.78 -5.16
CA PRO A 335 8.48 -0.33 -6.03
C PRO A 335 8.58 0.14 -7.48
N SER A 336 9.49 -0.47 -8.26
CA SER A 336 9.63 -0.14 -9.67
C SER A 336 8.39 -0.56 -10.45
N LEU A 337 7.75 0.41 -11.10
CA LEU A 337 6.66 0.20 -12.06
C LEU A 337 7.13 0.37 -13.52
N GLN A 338 8.44 0.31 -13.77
CA GLN A 338 8.95 0.21 -15.13
C GLN A 338 8.63 -1.17 -15.70
N ALA A 339 8.01 -1.22 -16.89
CA ALA A 339 7.75 -2.44 -17.61
C ALA A 339 8.79 -2.63 -18.72
N ASN A 340 9.49 -3.77 -18.72
CA ASN A 340 10.50 -4.09 -19.74
C ASN A 340 10.10 -5.29 -20.63
N SER A 341 8.97 -5.92 -20.33
CA SER A 341 8.37 -7.02 -21.09
C SER A 341 6.86 -6.80 -21.21
N SER A 342 6.20 -7.50 -22.13
CA SER A 342 4.74 -7.50 -22.24
C SER A 342 4.07 -8.02 -20.96
N THR A 343 4.60 -9.10 -20.37
CA THR A 343 4.14 -9.63 -19.08
C THR A 343 4.25 -8.59 -17.96
N ASP A 344 5.40 -7.92 -17.84
CA ASP A 344 5.58 -6.83 -16.87
C ASP A 344 4.54 -5.72 -17.07
N LEU A 345 4.29 -5.36 -18.33
CA LEU A 345 3.36 -4.30 -18.68
C LEU A 345 1.93 -4.68 -18.30
N ASN A 346 1.50 -5.91 -18.61
CA ASN A 346 0.15 -6.39 -18.31
C ASN A 346 -0.09 -6.40 -16.80
N ILE A 347 0.81 -7.03 -16.03
CA ILE A 347 0.73 -7.10 -14.57
C ILE A 347 0.68 -5.69 -13.96
N LYS A 348 1.61 -4.81 -14.37
CA LYS A 348 1.71 -3.46 -13.78
C LYS A 348 0.58 -2.53 -14.22
N SER A 349 0.04 -2.71 -15.42
CA SER A 349 -1.09 -1.91 -15.91
C SER A 349 -2.36 -2.26 -15.14
N GLN A 350 -2.63 -3.56 -14.97
CA GLN A 350 -3.75 -4.04 -14.16
C GLN A 350 -3.59 -3.64 -12.69
N LEU A 351 -2.40 -3.81 -12.11
CA LEU A 351 -2.05 -3.35 -10.75
C LEU A 351 -2.36 -1.86 -10.54
N VAL A 352 -1.96 -1.00 -11.49
CA VAL A 352 -2.14 0.44 -11.37
C VAL A 352 -3.60 0.83 -11.56
N LYS A 353 -4.32 0.22 -12.51
CA LYS A 353 -5.76 0.43 -12.73
C LYS A 353 -6.53 0.19 -11.43
N ASP A 354 -6.40 -1.01 -10.88
CA ASP A 354 -7.16 -1.41 -9.69
C ASP A 354 -6.73 -0.60 -8.47
N LEU A 355 -5.43 -0.31 -8.31
CA LEU A 355 -4.97 0.54 -7.22
C LEU A 355 -5.61 1.93 -7.24
N LEU A 356 -5.68 2.57 -8.40
CA LEU A 356 -6.26 3.91 -8.54
C LEU A 356 -7.78 3.89 -8.33
N ASN A 357 -8.46 2.80 -8.72
CA ASN A 357 -9.88 2.58 -8.43
C ASN A 357 -10.12 2.40 -6.92
N ILE A 358 -9.33 1.58 -6.22
CA ILE A 358 -9.44 1.46 -4.75
C ILE A 358 -9.13 2.79 -4.07
N ALA A 359 -8.14 3.53 -4.56
CA ALA A 359 -7.81 4.85 -4.04
C ALA A 359 -9.00 5.82 -4.10
N GLY A 360 -9.95 5.59 -5.01
CA GLY A 360 -11.25 6.25 -5.03
C GLY A 360 -11.13 7.76 -5.21
N PHE A 361 -10.49 8.21 -6.28
CA PHE A 361 -10.35 9.64 -6.56
C PHE A 361 -11.72 10.28 -6.73
N ARG A 362 -12.01 11.31 -5.94
CA ARG A 362 -13.31 12.00 -5.97
C ARG A 362 -13.19 13.30 -6.76
N LEU A 363 -14.29 13.71 -7.37
CA LEU A 363 -14.42 15.08 -7.85
C LEU A 363 -14.43 16.04 -6.63
N PRO A 364 -14.08 17.32 -6.81
CA PRO A 364 -14.34 18.32 -5.79
C PRO A 364 -15.83 18.59 -5.56
N LYS A 365 -16.23 18.85 -4.30
CA LYS A 365 -17.63 19.17 -3.92
C LYS A 365 -18.28 20.26 -4.76
N PHE A 366 -17.53 21.34 -5.02
CA PHE A 366 -18.00 22.49 -5.80
C PHE A 366 -18.22 22.17 -7.28
N LEU A 367 -17.88 20.96 -7.73
CA LEU A 367 -18.19 20.48 -9.07
C LEU A 367 -19.39 19.54 -9.06
N LEU A 368 -19.88 19.08 -7.90
CA LEU A 368 -21.02 18.18 -7.85
C LEU A 368 -22.33 18.97 -7.71
N PRO A 369 -23.36 18.61 -8.48
CA PRO A 369 -24.61 19.37 -8.55
C PRO A 369 -25.54 19.28 -7.32
N PHE A 370 -25.18 18.49 -6.30
CA PHE A 370 -25.99 18.30 -5.09
C PHE A 370 -25.14 18.42 -3.82
N GLU A 371 -25.81 18.62 -2.66
CA GLU A 371 -25.23 18.46 -1.32
C GLU A 371 -24.87 16.99 -1.04
N ILE A 372 -23.99 16.41 -1.84
CA ILE A 372 -23.50 15.05 -1.61
C ILE A 372 -22.47 15.12 -0.49
N SER A 373 -22.74 14.37 0.57
CA SER A 373 -21.80 14.26 1.67
C SER A 373 -20.53 13.52 1.21
N TYR A 374 -19.36 14.16 1.41
CA TYR A 374 -18.10 13.44 1.26
C TYR A 374 -17.79 12.84 2.61
N PHE A 375 -17.95 11.52 2.67
CA PHE A 375 -17.56 10.79 3.84
C PHE A 375 -16.01 10.78 3.95
N GLY A 376 -15.45 11.26 5.05
CA GLY A 376 -14.05 11.03 5.45
C GLY A 376 -13.14 12.26 5.57
N ASP A 377 -13.67 13.47 5.50
CA ASP A 377 -12.83 14.69 5.44
C ASP A 377 -12.07 15.02 6.74
N ASP A 378 -12.55 14.60 7.92
CA ASP A 378 -11.96 14.98 9.20
C ASP A 378 -11.29 13.84 9.98
N PHE A 379 -10.09 14.11 10.51
CA PHE A 379 -9.45 13.30 11.56
C PHE A 379 -10.05 13.54 12.95
N ASN A 380 -10.97 14.50 13.10
CA ASN A 380 -11.57 14.90 14.39
C ASN A 380 -12.57 13.88 14.97
N CYS A 381 -12.78 12.73 14.33
CA CYS A 381 -13.52 11.59 14.90
C CYS A 381 -12.74 10.85 16.01
N SER A 382 -12.04 11.58 16.88
CA SER A 382 -11.35 11.03 18.05
C SER A 382 -12.00 11.56 19.32
N LYS A 383 -13.16 11.01 19.69
CA LYS A 383 -13.70 11.16 21.07
C LYS A 383 -13.97 9.84 21.81
N TYR A 384 -13.72 8.68 21.21
CA TYR A 384 -13.95 7.40 21.90
C TYR A 384 -12.64 6.63 22.11
N PHE A 385 -11.90 7.03 23.14
CA PHE A 385 -10.83 6.21 23.71
C PHE A 385 -11.47 5.26 24.72
N ILE A 386 -11.50 3.95 24.43
CA ILE A 386 -12.00 2.96 25.39
C ILE A 386 -10.80 2.48 26.25
N PRO A 387 -10.78 2.71 27.57
CA PRO A 387 -9.73 2.20 28.45
C PRO A 387 -9.70 0.66 28.45
N ASN A 388 -8.49 0.09 28.54
CA ASN A 388 -8.18 -1.33 28.38
C ASN A 388 -8.91 -2.31 29.33
N GLN A 389 -9.67 -1.85 30.32
CA GLN A 389 -10.37 -2.72 31.29
C GLN A 389 -11.83 -3.08 30.90
N SER A 390 -12.41 -2.50 29.84
CA SER A 390 -13.82 -2.78 29.43
C SER A 390 -13.97 -3.83 28.30
N LEU A 391 -12.86 -4.44 27.84
CA LEU A 391 -12.87 -5.26 26.62
C LEU A 391 -13.64 -6.58 26.73
N LYS A 392 -13.97 -7.05 27.94
CA LYS A 392 -14.76 -8.27 28.15
C LYS A 392 -16.25 -8.06 27.85
N ASN A 393 -16.79 -6.85 28.05
CA ASN A 393 -18.21 -6.54 27.85
C ASN A 393 -18.52 -5.86 26.51
N ALA A 394 -17.51 -5.24 25.86
CA ALA A 394 -17.68 -4.57 24.56
C ALA A 394 -17.95 -5.53 23.37
N LYS A 395 -17.91 -6.86 23.56
CA LYS A 395 -18.03 -7.85 22.47
C LYS A 395 -19.43 -7.85 21.82
N ASN A 396 -20.50 -7.59 22.57
CA ASN A 396 -21.88 -7.64 22.05
C ASN A 396 -22.55 -6.26 21.83
N LEU A 397 -21.94 -5.17 22.29
CA LEU A 397 -22.55 -3.82 22.25
C LEU A 397 -22.21 -2.99 21.00
N LEU A 398 -21.04 -3.20 20.39
CA LEU A 398 -20.53 -2.32 19.32
C LEU A 398 -21.41 -2.23 18.06
N LEU A 399 -22.23 -3.24 17.75
CA LEU A 399 -23.15 -3.21 16.60
C LEU A 399 -24.62 -3.00 17.01
N LYS A 400 -24.92 -3.02 18.32
CA LYS A 400 -26.26 -2.74 18.83
C LYS A 400 -26.57 -1.24 18.85
N SER A 401 -25.52 -0.40 18.87
CA SER A 401 -25.62 1.06 18.77
C SER A 401 -24.48 1.58 17.88
N LEU A 402 -24.69 1.57 16.56
CA LEU A 402 -23.77 2.19 15.62
C LEU A 402 -23.95 3.71 15.65
N SER A 403 -22.86 4.45 15.86
CA SER A 403 -22.89 5.91 15.68
C SER A 403 -22.92 6.28 14.19
N PRO A 404 -23.33 7.51 13.81
CA PRO A 404 -23.22 7.98 12.43
C PRO A 404 -21.80 7.87 11.85
N ASP A 405 -20.78 8.11 12.69
CA ASP A 405 -19.38 7.95 12.30
C ASP A 405 -19.00 6.48 12.09
N ASP A 406 -19.57 5.55 12.85
CA ASP A 406 -19.35 4.12 12.63
C ASP A 406 -19.93 3.70 11.28
N ILE A 407 -21.18 4.07 11.00
CA ILE A 407 -21.87 3.78 9.73
C ILE A 407 -21.05 4.31 8.55
N LYS A 408 -20.55 5.55 8.67
CA LYS A 408 -19.66 6.19 7.69
C LYS A 408 -18.40 5.37 7.41
N ILE A 409 -17.72 4.87 8.44
CA ILE A 409 -16.51 4.06 8.28
C ILE A 409 -16.81 2.70 7.64
N LEU A 410 -17.95 2.10 7.97
CA LEU A 410 -18.39 0.84 7.38
C LEU A 410 -18.70 1.03 5.89
N ILE A 411 -19.46 2.08 5.54
CA ILE A 411 -19.76 2.47 4.15
C ILE A 411 -18.48 2.68 3.35
N GLU A 412 -17.56 3.50 3.86
CA GLU A 412 -16.27 3.75 3.18
C GLU A 412 -15.50 2.46 2.93
N ALA A 413 -15.48 1.54 3.89
CA ALA A 413 -14.73 0.28 3.79
C ALA A 413 -15.37 -0.74 2.84
N GLU A 414 -16.70 -0.83 2.78
CA GLU A 414 -17.43 -1.71 1.85
C GLU A 414 -17.37 -1.16 0.43
N ASP A 415 -17.57 0.15 0.28
CA ASP A 415 -17.50 0.83 -1.01
C ASP A 415 -16.07 0.73 -1.60
N GLU A 416 -15.04 0.95 -0.78
CA GLU A 416 -13.63 0.73 -1.16
C GLU A 416 -13.35 -0.72 -1.58
N LEU A 417 -13.90 -1.70 -0.83
CA LEU A 417 -13.72 -3.12 -1.14
C LEU A 417 -14.36 -3.51 -2.48
N SER A 418 -15.53 -2.94 -2.81
CA SER A 418 -16.21 -3.24 -4.07
C SER A 418 -15.39 -2.86 -5.32
N ARG A 419 -14.39 -1.98 -5.15
CA ARG A 419 -13.45 -1.54 -6.19
C ARG A 419 -12.13 -2.30 -6.21
N SER A 420 -11.99 -3.39 -5.44
CA SER A 420 -10.69 -4.04 -5.25
C SER A 420 -10.09 -4.65 -6.51
N GLY A 421 -10.92 -5.03 -7.50
CA GLY A 421 -10.43 -5.67 -8.71
C GLY A 421 -9.59 -6.91 -8.38
N CYS A 422 -8.36 -6.98 -8.90
CA CYS A 422 -7.41 -8.07 -8.61
C CYS A 422 -6.66 -7.92 -7.27
N PHE A 423 -7.09 -7.03 -6.38
CA PHE A 423 -6.61 -6.98 -5.00
C PHE A 423 -7.52 -7.77 -4.06
N GLU A 424 -6.91 -8.51 -3.15
CA GLU A 424 -7.57 -9.16 -2.02
C GLU A 424 -7.32 -8.37 -0.72
N ARG A 425 -8.36 -8.10 0.07
CA ARG A 425 -8.24 -7.43 1.37
C ARG A 425 -7.77 -8.41 2.44
N ILE A 426 -6.52 -8.28 2.88
CA ILE A 426 -5.91 -9.15 3.91
C ILE A 426 -6.03 -8.59 5.33
N PHE A 427 -6.35 -7.30 5.48
CA PHE A 427 -6.70 -6.70 6.75
C PHE A 427 -7.68 -5.53 6.55
N PRO A 428 -8.81 -5.47 7.26
CA PRO A 428 -9.41 -6.55 8.02
C PRO A 428 -9.96 -7.65 7.08
N SER A 429 -9.78 -8.88 7.50
CA SER A 429 -10.27 -10.11 6.85
C SER A 429 -10.78 -11.09 7.90
N THR A 430 -11.47 -12.15 7.46
CA THR A 430 -12.02 -13.22 8.30
C THR A 430 -10.96 -13.97 9.10
N SER A 431 -9.70 -13.95 8.65
CA SER A 431 -8.53 -14.56 9.31
C SER A 431 -7.67 -13.56 10.09
N SER A 432 -7.99 -12.26 10.02
CA SER A 432 -7.07 -11.21 10.48
C SER A 432 -7.17 -10.83 11.97
N LYS A 433 -8.21 -11.33 12.67
CA LYS A 433 -8.50 -11.03 14.08
C LYS A 433 -7.30 -11.24 15.03
N PRO A 434 -6.49 -12.32 14.92
CA PRO A 434 -5.32 -12.51 15.80
C PRO A 434 -4.31 -11.37 15.72
N TYR A 435 -4.22 -10.70 14.55
CA TYR A 435 -3.29 -9.61 14.38
C TYR A 435 -3.71 -8.30 15.07
N LEU A 436 -4.91 -8.22 15.66
CA LEU A 436 -5.31 -7.09 16.49
C LEU A 436 -4.42 -6.98 17.75
N ASN A 437 -3.87 -8.09 18.22
CA ASN A 437 -3.01 -8.17 19.40
C ASN A 437 -1.62 -7.52 19.19
N PHE A 438 -1.25 -7.21 17.93
CA PHE A 438 0.02 -6.58 17.59
C PHE A 438 -0.05 -5.04 17.54
N PHE A 439 -1.24 -4.44 17.66
CA PHE A 439 -1.32 -2.99 17.76
C PHE A 439 -0.92 -2.53 19.16
N LYS A 440 -0.08 -1.49 19.24
CA LYS A 440 0.35 -0.88 20.51
C LYS A 440 -0.85 -0.39 21.35
N SER A 441 -1.91 0.05 20.68
CA SER A 441 -3.15 0.50 21.32
C SER A 441 -4.34 -0.05 20.56
N CYS A 442 -5.38 -0.40 21.31
CA CYS A 442 -6.68 -0.70 20.73
C CYS A 442 -7.20 0.51 19.96
N ARG A 443 -7.72 0.31 18.74
CA ARG A 443 -8.35 1.37 17.94
C ARG A 443 -9.78 0.98 17.65
N HIS A 444 -10.71 1.86 18.00
CA HIS A 444 -12.15 1.65 17.83
C HIS A 444 -12.50 1.20 16.41
N TYR A 445 -12.08 1.96 15.39
CA TYR A 445 -12.41 1.61 14.00
C TYR A 445 -11.75 0.33 13.48
N ASN A 446 -10.59 -0.08 14.02
CA ASN A 446 -10.03 -1.41 13.69
C ASN A 446 -10.89 -2.53 14.27
N LEU A 447 -11.40 -2.37 15.49
CA LEU A 447 -12.32 -3.34 16.09
C LEU A 447 -13.67 -3.36 15.40
N LEU A 448 -14.20 -2.20 15.04
CA LEU A 448 -15.46 -2.06 14.31
C LEU A 448 -15.38 -2.84 12.98
N LEU A 449 -14.36 -2.57 12.16
CA LEU A 449 -14.21 -3.27 10.88
C LEU A 449 -13.90 -4.75 11.04
N ASP A 450 -13.12 -5.17 12.05
CA ASP A 450 -12.91 -6.61 12.31
C ASP A 450 -14.24 -7.29 12.62
N LYS A 451 -15.04 -6.75 13.55
CA LYS A 451 -16.34 -7.34 13.90
C LYS A 451 -17.30 -7.36 12.72
N TRP A 452 -17.40 -6.26 11.99
CA TRP A 452 -18.22 -6.18 10.78
C TRP A 452 -17.81 -7.24 9.77
N THR A 453 -16.50 -7.36 9.51
CA THR A 453 -15.92 -8.37 8.61
C THR A 453 -16.24 -9.79 9.08
N GLN A 454 -16.12 -10.09 10.37
CA GLN A 454 -16.41 -11.44 10.90
C GLN A 454 -17.88 -11.84 10.75
N LEU A 455 -18.80 -10.89 10.80
CA LEU A 455 -20.24 -11.15 10.68
C LEU A 455 -20.69 -11.21 9.22
N TYR A 456 -20.29 -10.24 8.40
CA TYR A 456 -20.87 -10.08 7.06
C TYR A 456 -19.98 -10.62 5.93
N MET A 457 -18.66 -10.81 6.11
CA MET A 457 -17.83 -11.48 5.08
C MET A 457 -17.83 -13.01 5.21
N ARG A 458 -18.31 -13.58 6.32
CA ARG A 458 -18.40 -15.04 6.50
C ARG A 458 -19.70 -15.63 5.99
N ASP A 459 -20.70 -14.81 5.67
CA ASP A 459 -22.00 -15.31 5.25
C ASP A 459 -21.98 -15.69 3.77
N THR A 460 -21.58 -16.94 3.49
CA THR A 460 -21.66 -17.53 2.14
C THR A 460 -23.11 -17.65 1.63
N PHE A 461 -24.10 -17.56 2.53
CA PHE A 461 -25.53 -17.63 2.17
C PHE A 461 -26.12 -16.24 1.87
N GLN A 462 -25.60 -15.18 2.49
CA GLN A 462 -26.04 -13.80 2.24
C GLN A 462 -24.86 -12.80 2.11
N PRO A 463 -24.05 -12.88 1.02
CA PRO A 463 -22.86 -12.06 0.83
C PRO A 463 -23.13 -10.53 0.77
N LEU A 464 -24.39 -10.12 0.66
CA LEU A 464 -24.82 -8.71 0.61
C LEU A 464 -25.60 -8.25 1.85
N ALA A 465 -25.76 -9.09 2.88
CA ALA A 465 -26.56 -8.75 4.06
C ALA A 465 -26.05 -7.46 4.76
N GLY A 466 -24.72 -7.34 4.93
CA GLY A 466 -24.12 -6.14 5.51
C GLY A 466 -24.36 -4.89 4.68
N ILE A 467 -24.23 -4.99 3.35
CA ILE A 467 -24.48 -3.87 2.43
C ILE A 467 -25.96 -3.46 2.48
N ARG A 468 -26.90 -4.41 2.49
CA ARG A 468 -28.34 -4.12 2.63
C ARG A 468 -28.66 -3.43 3.94
N LEU A 469 -28.07 -3.89 5.05
CA LEU A 469 -28.22 -3.24 6.34
C LEU A 469 -27.71 -1.79 6.28
N LEU A 470 -26.50 -1.56 5.77
CA LEU A 470 -25.96 -0.20 5.64
C LEU A 470 -26.85 0.69 4.78
N LYS A 471 -27.38 0.18 3.65
CA LYS A 471 -28.35 0.91 2.82
C LYS A 471 -29.60 1.31 3.61
N SER A 472 -30.19 0.39 4.35
CA SER A 472 -31.36 0.71 5.19
C SER A 472 -31.04 1.77 6.26
N LEU A 473 -29.81 1.80 6.79
CA LEU A 473 -29.41 2.80 7.77
C LEU A 473 -29.13 4.18 7.14
N THR A 474 -28.76 4.25 5.86
CA THR A 474 -28.56 5.51 5.14
C THR A 474 -29.86 6.11 4.60
N ASP A 475 -30.84 5.26 4.25
CA ASP A 475 -32.11 5.71 3.69
C ASP A 475 -33.05 6.29 4.76
N ILE A 476 -32.78 6.04 6.06
CA ILE A 476 -33.54 6.55 7.22
C ILE A 476 -33.08 7.98 7.64
N GLN A 477 -31.95 8.47 7.12
CA GLN A 477 -31.39 9.80 7.49
C GLN A 477 -31.69 10.92 6.48
N VAL A 478 -32.83 10.85 5.77
CA VAL A 478 -33.31 11.93 4.90
C VAL A 478 -34.19 12.90 5.68
#